data_AF-B3TQC4-F1
#
_entry.id   AF-B3TQC4-F1
#
_cell.length_a   1.000
_cell.length_b   1.000
_cell.length_c   1.000
_cell.angle_alpha   90.00
_cell.angle_beta   90.00
_cell.angle_gamma   90.00
#
_symmetry.space_group_name_H-M   'P 1'
#
loop_
_entity.id
_entity.type
_entity.pdbx_description
1 polymer ?
#
loop_
_entity_poly.entity_id
_entity_poly.type
_entity_poly.pdbx_seq_one_letter_code
_entity_poly.pdbx_strand_id
1 'polypeptide(L)'
;SADESVKGPNLTEISKKITESNAVVLAVKEVETLLASIDELATKAIGKKIGNNGLEANQSKNTSLLSGAYAISDLIAEKLNVLKNEELKEKIDTAKQCSTEFTNKLKSEHAVLGLDNLTDDNAQRAILKKHANKDKGAAELEKLFKAVENLSKAAQDTLK
;
A
#
# COMPACT_ATOMS: atom_id res chain seq x y z
N SER A 1 -33.47 -27.64 -36.04
CA SER A 1 -32.91 -26.61 -35.15
C SER A 1 -31.50 -27.05 -34.83
N ALA A 2 -30.47 -26.30 -35.24
CA ALA A 2 -29.11 -26.62 -34.83
C ALA A 2 -29.07 -26.43 -33.31
N ASP A 3 -28.69 -27.49 -32.60
CA ASP A 3 -28.60 -27.51 -31.15
C ASP A 3 -27.61 -26.43 -30.70
N GLU A 4 -28.11 -25.36 -30.08
CA GLU A 4 -27.29 -24.26 -29.55
C GLU A 4 -26.33 -24.75 -28.44
N SER A 5 -26.45 -26.01 -27.99
CA SER A 5 -25.59 -26.63 -26.98
C SER A 5 -24.14 -26.94 -27.45
N VAL A 6 -23.82 -26.80 -28.75
CA VAL A 6 -22.47 -27.12 -29.31
C VAL A 6 -21.66 -25.87 -29.67
N LYS A 7 -22.00 -24.69 -29.14
CA LYS A 7 -21.13 -23.51 -29.28
C LYS A 7 -19.97 -23.67 -28.30
N GLY A 8 -18.78 -24.00 -28.83
CA GLY A 8 -17.53 -24.01 -28.06
C GLY A 8 -17.26 -22.67 -27.34
N PRO A 9 -16.24 -22.60 -26.47
CA PRO A 9 -15.97 -21.42 -25.66
C PRO A 9 -15.87 -20.14 -26.52
N ASN A 10 -16.51 -19.05 -26.09
CA ASN A 10 -16.47 -17.77 -26.78
C ASN A 10 -15.10 -17.09 -26.56
N LEU A 11 -14.16 -17.33 -27.48
CA LEU A 11 -12.78 -16.85 -27.38
C LEU A 11 -12.66 -15.32 -27.33
N THR A 12 -13.58 -14.59 -27.97
CA THR A 12 -13.62 -13.13 -27.95
C THR A 12 -13.97 -12.59 -26.56
N GLU A 13 -14.98 -13.18 -25.92
CA GLU A 13 -15.34 -12.84 -24.54
C GLU A 13 -14.24 -13.21 -23.55
N ILE A 14 -13.61 -14.37 -23.73
CA ILE A 14 -12.51 -14.83 -22.88
C ILE A 14 -11.30 -13.89 -22.99
N SER A 15 -10.87 -13.52 -24.19
CA SER A 15 -9.74 -12.59 -24.38
C SER A 15 -10.01 -11.21 -23.76
N LYS A 16 -11.25 -10.72 -23.87
CA LYS A 16 -11.66 -9.47 -23.24
C LYS A 16 -11.55 -9.56 -21.71
N LYS A 17 -12.08 -10.62 -21.09
CA LYS A 17 -11.99 -10.85 -19.65
C LYS A 17 -10.55 -10.93 -19.16
N ILE A 18 -9.68 -11.67 -19.86
CA ILE A 18 -8.26 -11.77 -19.51
C ILE A 18 -7.60 -10.38 -19.51
N THR A 19 -7.88 -9.56 -20.53
CA THR A 19 -7.31 -8.21 -20.63
C THR A 19 -7.76 -7.32 -19.47
N GLU A 20 -9.05 -7.35 -19.13
CA GLU A 20 -9.62 -6.58 -18.03
C GLU A 20 -9.07 -7.03 -16.67
N SER A 21 -9.03 -8.34 -16.40
CA SER A 21 -8.44 -8.90 -15.17
C SER A 21 -6.96 -8.57 -15.03
N ASN A 22 -6.20 -8.64 -16.13
CA ASN A 22 -4.77 -8.33 -16.11
C ASN A 22 -4.49 -6.85 -15.80
N ALA A 23 -5.33 -5.93 -16.31
CA ALA A 23 -5.22 -4.51 -15.97
C ALA A 23 -5.44 -4.25 -14.46
N VAL A 24 -6.38 -4.97 -13.84
CA VAL A 24 -6.62 -4.89 -12.38
C VAL A 24 -5.43 -5.43 -11.59
N VAL A 25 -4.86 -6.58 -11.99
CA VAL A 25 -3.67 -7.16 -11.34
C VAL A 25 -2.49 -6.18 -11.39
N LEU A 26 -2.24 -5.54 -12.52
CA LEU A 26 -1.17 -4.54 -12.66
C LEU A 26 -1.39 -3.33 -11.75
N ALA A 27 -2.62 -2.80 -11.68
CA ALA A 27 -2.95 -1.67 -10.82
C ALA A 27 -2.78 -2.01 -9.33
N VAL A 28 -3.21 -3.20 -8.89
CA VAL A 28 -3.00 -3.65 -7.51
C VAL A 28 -1.50 -3.85 -7.22
N LYS A 29 -0.73 -4.33 -8.21
CA LYS A 29 0.72 -4.52 -8.06
C LYS A 29 1.47 -3.21 -7.85
N GLU A 30 1.03 -2.14 -8.50
CA GLU A 30 1.57 -0.79 -8.27
C GLU A 30 1.39 -0.39 -6.79
N VAL A 31 0.19 -0.58 -6.23
CA VAL A 31 -0.10 -0.26 -4.83
C VAL A 31 0.72 -1.11 -3.85
N GLU A 32 0.87 -2.42 -4.09
CA GLU A 32 1.75 -3.28 -3.29
C GLU A 32 3.20 -2.76 -3.28
N THR A 33 3.68 -2.30 -4.43
CA THR A 33 5.06 -1.82 -4.58
C THR A 33 5.27 -0.51 -3.83
N LEU A 34 4.28 0.39 -3.84
CA LEU A 34 4.31 1.61 -3.03
C LEU A 34 4.33 1.28 -1.53
N LEU A 35 3.54 0.31 -1.07
CA LEU A 35 3.59 -0.14 0.32
C LEU A 35 4.94 -0.75 0.71
N ALA A 36 5.54 -1.54 -0.19
CA ALA A 36 6.88 -2.07 0.00
C ALA A 36 7.93 -0.96 0.10
N SER A 37 7.77 0.13 -0.67
CA SER A 37 8.67 1.28 -0.58
C SER A 37 8.60 1.97 0.79
N ILE A 38 7.41 2.08 1.41
CA ILE A 38 7.29 2.57 2.80
C ILE A 38 7.99 1.62 3.78
N ASP A 39 7.87 0.31 3.59
CA ASP A 39 8.56 -0.69 4.42
C ASP A 39 10.08 -0.59 4.29
N GLU A 40 10.60 -0.33 3.09
CA GLU A 40 12.03 -0.10 2.85
C GLU A 40 12.50 1.18 3.56
N LEU A 41 11.73 2.28 3.48
CA LEU A 41 12.02 3.51 4.23
C LEU A 41 12.05 3.25 5.75
N ALA A 42 11.07 2.51 6.27
CA ALA A 42 10.97 2.20 7.69
C ALA A 42 12.11 1.31 8.20
N THR A 43 12.45 0.26 7.45
CA THR A 43 13.43 -0.75 7.88
C THR A 43 14.88 -0.36 7.61
N LYS A 44 15.13 0.50 6.62
CA LYS A 44 16.49 0.88 6.22
C LYS A 44 16.87 2.30 6.61
N ALA A 45 15.97 3.27 6.49
CA ALA A 45 16.35 4.69 6.50
C ALA A 45 16.09 5.42 7.82
N ILE A 46 15.27 4.87 8.72
CA ILE A 46 15.05 5.49 10.04
C ILE A 46 16.36 5.55 10.84
N GLY A 47 16.64 6.73 11.38
CA GLY A 47 17.84 7.02 12.16
C GLY A 47 19.11 6.86 11.34
N LYS A 48 19.06 7.13 10.03
CA LYS A 48 20.20 7.04 9.12
C LYS A 48 20.47 8.31 8.34
N LYS A 49 21.68 8.39 7.82
CA LYS A 49 22.14 9.33 6.78
C LYS A 49 22.94 8.55 5.74
N ILE A 50 23.19 9.17 4.59
CA ILE A 50 24.17 8.66 3.64
C ILE A 50 25.57 9.04 4.14
N GLY A 51 26.46 8.05 4.21
CA GLY A 51 27.89 8.20 4.48
C GLY A 51 28.73 7.49 3.42
N ASN A 52 30.03 7.33 3.68
CA ASN A 52 30.97 6.82 2.68
C ASN A 52 30.67 5.37 2.25
N ASN A 53 30.12 4.57 3.17
CA ASN A 53 29.88 3.14 2.95
C ASN A 53 28.38 2.80 2.81
N GLY A 54 27.55 3.80 2.47
CA GLY A 54 26.10 3.65 2.39
C GLY A 54 25.38 4.28 3.58
N LEU A 55 24.36 3.60 4.12
CA LEU A 55 23.57 4.14 5.24
C LEU A 55 24.31 4.00 6.58
N GLU A 56 24.52 5.12 7.26
CA GLU A 56 25.18 5.22 8.56
C GLU A 56 24.24 5.84 9.61
N ALA A 57 24.53 5.67 10.90
CA ALA A 57 23.68 6.18 11.98
C ALA A 57 23.56 7.72 11.98
N ASN A 58 22.33 8.22 12.12
CA ASN A 58 21.99 9.63 12.30
C ASN A 58 20.59 9.72 12.94
N GLN A 59 20.55 9.59 14.26
CA GLN A 59 19.32 9.42 15.02
C GLN A 59 18.53 10.73 15.11
N SER A 60 17.22 10.60 15.32
CA SER A 60 16.32 11.70 15.70
C SER A 60 16.20 12.84 14.67
N LYS A 61 16.33 12.52 13.38
CA LYS A 61 16.20 13.47 12.25
C LYS A 61 15.33 12.90 11.13
N ASN A 62 14.20 12.30 11.51
CA ASN A 62 13.37 11.49 10.60
C ASN A 62 12.22 12.27 9.94
N THR A 63 12.10 13.58 10.16
CA THR A 63 10.92 14.38 9.79
C THR A 63 10.68 14.41 8.28
N SER A 64 11.73 14.63 7.49
CA SER A 64 11.64 14.63 6.03
C SER A 64 11.40 13.22 5.47
N LEU A 65 12.05 12.21 6.05
CA LEU A 65 11.80 10.79 5.73
C LEU A 65 10.32 10.44 5.92
N LEU A 66 9.74 10.85 7.06
CA LEU A 66 8.35 10.56 7.38
C LEU A 66 7.38 11.36 6.52
N SER A 67 7.73 12.60 6.15
CA SER A 67 6.99 13.38 5.15
C SER A 67 6.96 12.68 3.79
N GLY A 68 8.07 12.04 3.39
CA GLY A 68 8.13 11.20 2.20
C GLY A 68 7.21 9.98 2.29
N ALA A 69 7.20 9.27 3.43
CA ALA A 69 6.27 8.16 3.65
C ALA A 69 4.80 8.61 3.62
N TYR A 70 4.49 9.79 4.17
CA TYR A 70 3.17 10.40 4.09
C TYR A 70 2.76 10.69 2.64
N ALA A 71 3.65 11.27 1.82
CA ALA A 71 3.39 11.53 0.41
C ALA A 71 3.11 10.23 -0.38
N ILE A 72 3.83 9.15 -0.08
CA ILE A 72 3.56 7.82 -0.68
C ILE A 72 2.19 7.29 -0.21
N SER A 73 1.81 7.54 1.05
CA SER A 73 0.48 7.17 1.56
C SER A 73 -0.66 7.88 0.83
N ASP A 74 -0.50 9.17 0.53
CA ASP A 74 -1.46 9.94 -0.26
C ASP A 74 -1.57 9.36 -1.69
N LEU A 75 -0.43 9.06 -2.32
CA LEU A 75 -0.42 8.43 -3.65
C LEU A 75 -1.11 7.05 -3.64
N ILE A 76 -0.91 6.24 -2.61
CA ILE A 76 -1.63 4.96 -2.45
C ILE A 76 -3.15 5.21 -2.39
N ALA A 77 -3.59 6.20 -1.62
CA ALA A 77 -5.00 6.54 -1.51
C ALA A 77 -5.58 6.97 -2.88
N GLU A 78 -4.86 7.80 -3.64
CA GLU A 78 -5.25 8.21 -5.00
C GLU A 78 -5.39 7.01 -5.94
N LYS A 79 -4.40 6.11 -5.95
CA LYS A 79 -4.39 4.91 -6.79
C LYS A 79 -5.52 3.94 -6.46
N LEU A 80 -5.79 3.73 -5.17
CA LEU A 80 -6.92 2.94 -4.74
C LEU A 80 -8.24 3.61 -5.12
N ASN A 81 -8.36 4.94 -4.99
CA ASN A 81 -9.59 5.68 -5.32
C ASN A 81 -10.02 5.51 -6.79
N VAL A 82 -9.05 5.50 -7.72
CA VAL A 82 -9.32 5.32 -9.15
C VAL A 82 -9.50 3.85 -9.55
N LEU A 83 -9.12 2.89 -8.70
CA LEU A 83 -9.29 1.47 -8.95
C LEU A 83 -10.77 1.08 -8.87
N LYS A 84 -11.28 0.50 -9.96
CA LYS A 84 -12.67 0.03 -10.08
C LYS A 84 -12.70 -1.38 -10.66
N ASN A 85 -13.38 -2.26 -9.95
CA ASN A 85 -13.74 -3.60 -10.41
C ASN A 85 -14.94 -4.05 -9.55
N GLU A 86 -16.06 -4.39 -10.18
CA GLU A 86 -17.30 -4.73 -9.44
C GLU A 86 -17.16 -6.06 -8.67
N GLU A 87 -16.45 -7.04 -9.24
CA GLU A 87 -16.23 -8.35 -8.62
C GLU A 87 -15.36 -8.25 -7.35
N LEU A 88 -14.46 -7.25 -7.31
CA LEU A 88 -13.53 -7.02 -6.20
C LEU A 88 -13.88 -5.80 -5.34
N LYS A 89 -15.07 -5.21 -5.53
CA LYS A 89 -15.48 -3.94 -4.93
C LYS A 89 -15.28 -3.89 -3.42
N GLU A 90 -15.71 -4.92 -2.70
CA GLU A 90 -15.59 -4.99 -1.23
C GLU A 90 -14.12 -4.91 -0.76
N LYS A 91 -13.21 -5.61 -1.45
CA LYS A 91 -11.78 -5.63 -1.12
C LYS A 91 -11.11 -4.30 -1.46
N ILE A 92 -11.51 -3.71 -2.58
CA ILE A 92 -11.06 -2.36 -2.98
C ILE A 92 -11.51 -1.34 -1.92
N ASP A 93 -12.77 -1.37 -1.50
CA ASP A 93 -13.33 -0.42 -0.54
C ASP A 93 -12.67 -0.59 0.85
N THR A 94 -12.38 -1.83 1.26
CA THR A 94 -11.60 -2.10 2.49
C THR A 94 -10.18 -1.52 2.40
N ALA A 95 -9.48 -1.73 1.28
CA ALA A 95 -8.14 -1.16 1.09
C ALA A 95 -8.16 0.38 1.09
N LYS A 96 -9.16 1.00 0.44
CA LYS A 96 -9.36 2.47 0.47
C LYS A 96 -9.58 2.99 1.89
N GLN A 97 -10.42 2.32 2.66
CA GLN A 97 -10.67 2.69 4.05
C GLN A 97 -9.39 2.60 4.87
N CYS A 98 -8.66 1.48 4.82
CA CYS A 98 -7.39 1.35 5.55
C CYS A 98 -6.35 2.38 5.11
N SER A 99 -6.31 2.74 3.81
CA SER A 99 -5.42 3.79 3.31
C SER A 99 -5.76 5.14 3.92
N THR A 100 -7.05 5.47 3.94
CA THR A 100 -7.54 6.72 4.53
C THR A 100 -7.25 6.78 6.03
N GLU A 101 -7.48 5.67 6.76
CA GLU A 101 -7.17 5.57 8.19
C GLU A 101 -5.68 5.77 8.46
N PHE A 102 -4.80 5.15 7.68
CA PHE A 102 -3.35 5.30 7.82
C PHE A 102 -2.90 6.75 7.61
N THR A 103 -3.27 7.35 6.47
CA THR A 103 -2.93 8.74 6.17
C THR A 103 -3.49 9.70 7.22
N ASN A 104 -4.74 9.51 7.65
CA ASN A 104 -5.34 10.34 8.69
C ASN A 104 -4.66 10.17 10.04
N LYS A 105 -4.21 8.95 10.39
CA LYS A 105 -3.49 8.71 11.64
C LYS A 105 -2.17 9.48 11.65
N LEU A 106 -1.37 9.41 10.59
CA LEU A 106 -0.14 10.20 10.46
C LEU A 106 -0.41 11.70 10.61
N LYS A 107 -1.45 12.20 9.93
CA LYS A 107 -1.88 13.61 10.00
C LYS A 107 -2.30 14.02 11.41
N SER A 108 -3.06 13.17 12.11
CA SER A 108 -3.52 13.45 13.48
C SER A 108 -2.36 13.56 14.48
N GLU A 109 -1.26 12.84 14.21
CA GLU A 109 -0.04 12.84 15.04
C GLU A 109 0.98 13.92 14.62
N HIS A 110 0.62 14.88 13.76
CA HIS A 110 1.53 15.92 13.25
C HIS A 110 2.31 16.68 14.33
N ALA A 111 1.72 16.88 15.52
CA ALA A 111 2.38 17.56 16.64
C ALA A 111 3.64 16.83 17.13
N VAL A 112 3.77 15.53 16.84
CA VAL A 112 4.95 14.72 17.12
C VAL A 112 5.70 14.40 15.83
N LEU A 113 4.98 13.93 14.81
CA LEU A 113 5.54 13.44 13.55
C LEU A 113 6.09 14.56 12.65
N GLY A 114 5.66 15.81 12.88
CA GLY A 114 6.12 17.00 12.17
C GLY A 114 7.22 17.79 12.89
N LEU A 115 7.72 17.31 14.05
CA LEU A 115 8.82 17.97 14.76
C LEU A 115 10.13 17.78 14.01
N ASP A 116 10.98 18.81 13.93
CA ASP A 116 12.30 18.74 13.25
C ASP A 116 13.23 17.64 13.79
N ASN A 117 13.12 17.34 15.09
CA ASN A 117 13.92 16.33 15.77
C ASN A 117 13.12 15.05 16.03
N LEU A 118 12.35 14.58 15.04
CA LEU A 118 11.56 13.37 15.15
C LEU A 118 12.44 12.15 15.50
N THR A 119 12.23 11.60 16.70
CA THR A 119 12.97 10.44 17.22
C THR A 119 12.74 9.18 16.40
N ASP A 120 13.71 8.27 16.43
CA ASP A 120 13.64 6.99 15.72
C ASP A 120 12.44 6.15 16.20
N ASP A 121 12.20 6.10 17.52
CA ASP A 121 11.06 5.38 18.12
C ASP A 121 9.70 5.94 17.62
N ASN A 122 9.54 7.27 17.59
CA ASN A 122 8.30 7.86 17.07
C ASN A 122 8.12 7.61 15.57
N ALA A 123 9.19 7.65 14.78
CA ALA A 123 9.14 7.28 13.37
C ALA A 123 8.78 5.79 13.17
N GLN A 124 9.33 4.89 13.99
CA GLN A 124 9.03 3.47 13.96
C GLN A 124 7.57 3.17 14.33
N ARG A 125 7.03 3.85 15.36
CA ARG A 125 5.61 3.76 15.73
C ARG A 125 4.65 4.21 14.62
N ALA A 126 5.14 4.99 13.66
CA ALA A 126 4.38 5.49 12.54
C ALA A 126 4.43 4.58 11.29
N ILE A 127 5.60 4.05 10.93
CA ILE A 127 5.77 3.33 9.65
C ILE A 127 6.45 1.95 9.76
N LEU A 128 6.93 1.52 10.92
CA LEU A 128 7.51 0.18 11.10
C LEU A 128 6.47 -0.80 11.64
N LYS A 129 5.84 -1.58 10.75
CA LYS A 129 4.78 -2.56 11.08
C LYS A 129 5.16 -3.58 12.16
N LYS A 130 6.46 -3.85 12.34
CA LYS A 130 6.99 -4.82 13.33
C LYS A 130 7.39 -4.17 14.65
N HIS A 131 7.24 -2.85 14.79
CA HIS A 131 7.57 -2.17 16.04
C HIS A 131 6.64 -2.61 17.17
N ALA A 132 7.14 -2.66 18.41
CA ALA A 132 6.37 -3.13 19.56
C ALA A 132 5.20 -2.20 19.90
N ASN A 133 5.41 -0.89 19.75
CA ASN A 133 4.35 0.11 19.88
C ASN A 133 3.98 0.68 18.49
N LYS A 134 2.69 0.81 18.20
CA LYS A 134 2.19 1.11 16.85
C LYS A 134 1.12 2.21 16.85
N ASP A 135 1.13 3.02 17.90
CA ASP A 135 0.11 4.02 18.24
C ASP A 135 0.12 5.27 17.36
N LYS A 136 1.03 5.36 16.37
CA LYS A 136 1.20 6.55 15.50
C LYS A 136 1.01 6.29 14.01
N GLY A 137 0.53 5.12 13.63
CA GLY A 137 0.28 4.78 12.23
C GLY A 137 0.72 3.37 11.83
N ALA A 138 1.67 2.77 12.55
CA ALA A 138 2.18 1.45 12.16
C ALA A 138 1.10 0.36 12.26
N ALA A 139 0.09 0.54 13.11
CA ALA A 139 -1.06 -0.37 13.21
C ALA A 139 -1.97 -0.25 11.98
N GLU A 140 -2.28 0.97 11.56
CA GLU A 140 -3.06 1.27 10.36
C GLU A 140 -2.32 0.83 9.10
N LEU A 141 -1.00 1.04 9.04
CA LEU A 141 -0.15 0.55 7.95
C LEU A 141 -0.15 -0.98 7.86
N GLU A 142 -0.11 -1.68 8.99
CA GLU A 142 -0.21 -3.16 9.01
C GLU A 142 -1.57 -3.64 8.48
N LYS A 143 -2.66 -2.97 8.86
CA LYS A 143 -4.00 -3.26 8.33
C LYS A 143 -4.08 -3.01 6.82
N LEU A 144 -3.56 -1.88 6.35
CA LEU A 144 -3.50 -1.54 4.93
C LEU A 144 -2.71 -2.60 4.14
N PHE A 145 -1.57 -3.05 4.67
CA PHE A 145 -0.77 -4.10 4.03
C PHE A 145 -1.57 -5.39 3.86
N LYS A 146 -2.30 -5.83 4.89
CA LYS A 146 -3.15 -7.02 4.84
C LYS A 146 -4.35 -6.84 3.89
N ALA A 147 -4.97 -5.66 3.87
CA ALA A 147 -6.08 -5.37 2.97
C ALA A 147 -5.65 -5.44 1.50
N VAL A 148 -4.50 -4.83 1.16
CA VAL A 148 -3.95 -4.88 -0.20
C VAL A 148 -3.46 -6.29 -0.57
N GLU A 149 -2.88 -7.05 0.37
CA GLU A 149 -2.51 -8.45 0.14
C GLU A 149 -3.74 -9.31 -0.22
N ASN A 150 -4.85 -9.14 0.51
CA ASN A 150 -6.10 -9.84 0.22
C ASN A 150 -6.71 -9.43 -1.13
N LEU A 151 -6.64 -8.14 -1.48
CA LEU A 151 -7.06 -7.63 -2.78
C LEU A 151 -6.20 -8.23 -3.92
N SER A 152 -4.89 -8.28 -3.73
CA SER A 152 -3.94 -8.86 -4.70
C SER A 152 -4.18 -10.34 -4.94
N LYS A 153 -4.37 -11.12 -3.88
CA LYS A 153 -4.74 -12.55 -3.97
C LYS A 153 -6.02 -12.73 -4.79
N ALA A 154 -7.06 -11.95 -4.49
CA ALA A 154 -8.32 -12.04 -5.21
C ALA A 154 -8.20 -11.63 -6.68
N ALA A 155 -7.45 -10.55 -6.99
CA ALA A 155 -7.21 -10.13 -8.36
C ALA A 155 -6.44 -11.17 -9.17
N GLN A 156 -5.45 -11.84 -8.55
CA GLN A 156 -4.73 -12.94 -9.19
C GLN A 156 -5.64 -14.15 -9.42
N ASP A 157 -6.53 -14.46 -8.49
CA ASP A 157 -7.46 -15.59 -8.63
C ASP A 157 -8.51 -15.34 -9.72
N THR A 158 -8.96 -14.09 -9.94
CA THR A 158 -9.83 -13.72 -11.08
C THR A 158 -9.12 -13.83 -12.44
N LEU A 159 -7.78 -13.77 -12.47
CA LEU A 159 -7.00 -13.88 -13.70
C LEU A 159 -6.63 -15.34 -14.08
N LYS A 160 -6.51 -16.23 -13.09
CA LYS A 160 -6.14 -17.65 -13.29
C LYS A 160 -7.25 -18.45 -13.96
#